data_AF-A0A927XVZ8-F1
#
_entry.id   AF-A0A927XVZ8-F1
#
_cell.length_a   1.000
_cell.length_b   1.000
_cell.length_c   1.000
_cell.angle_alpha   90.00
_cell.angle_beta   90.00
_cell.angle_gamma   90.00
#
_symmetry.space_group_name_H-M   'P 1'
#
loop_
_entity.id
_entity.type
_entity.pdbx_description
1 polymer ?
#
loop_
_entity_poly.entity_id
_entity_poly.type
_entity_poly.pdbx_seq_one_letter_code
_entity_poly.pdbx_strand_id
1 'polypeptide(L)'
;MKRTFWNRLTALVLVVLMAVSLALPAMAEKTITVYAADYPLTKDGHYQTMEEVAVYLTVFGKLPGNYIRKNAAQDLGWNNRDGNLDEVAPGCSIGGDRFGNYEGQLPDAKNRKWTECDIDYDPAYGYRGAKRIVFSNDGLIYYTDDHYETFSLVEVIMEDKADKKEDKKDSKKENEPEDEEIIQGVREDYQLVEELDEYGEYTTVEEVAYYLFIMEQLPLNYLTLEEAQELGFSNEKDNLEEIMPGCAIGGDVFENREELLPDEEGREWFQCDVNIDEGKRGSERLVYSNDGLIYYTPDKFETFIELVYE
;
A
#
# COMPACT_ATOMS: atom_id res chain seq x y z
N MET A 1 -55.45 27.11 33.70
CA MET A 1 -55.76 25.95 32.84
C MET A 1 -55.02 25.96 31.49
N LYS A 2 -53.78 26.47 31.40
CA LYS A 2 -53.03 26.58 30.12
C LYS A 2 -51.53 26.22 30.20
N ARG A 3 -51.05 25.67 31.33
CA ARG A 3 -49.62 25.29 31.52
C ARG A 3 -49.34 23.80 31.46
N THR A 4 -50.38 22.95 31.44
CA THR A 4 -50.24 21.49 31.38
C THR A 4 -50.32 20.92 29.96
N PHE A 5 -50.70 21.73 28.97
CA PHE A 5 -50.86 21.29 27.58
C PHE A 5 -49.54 21.34 26.79
N TRP A 6 -48.65 22.28 27.09
CA TRP A 6 -47.37 22.44 26.37
C TRP A 6 -46.29 21.44 26.79
N ASN A 7 -46.34 20.91 28.02
CA ASN A 7 -45.36 19.92 28.50
C ASN A 7 -45.63 18.49 28.00
N ARG A 8 -46.77 18.24 27.33
CA ARG A 8 -47.08 16.94 26.71
C ARG A 8 -46.81 16.90 25.21
N LEU A 9 -46.64 18.07 24.57
CA LEU A 9 -46.32 18.16 23.15
C LEU A 9 -44.81 18.12 22.90
N THR A 10 -44.00 18.65 23.83
CA THR A 10 -42.52 18.60 23.75
C THR A 10 -41.95 17.21 24.06
N ALA A 11 -42.60 16.41 24.89
CA ALA A 11 -42.17 15.04 25.18
C ALA A 11 -42.46 14.06 24.03
N LEU A 12 -43.47 14.35 23.19
CA LEU A 12 -43.86 13.43 22.10
C LEU A 12 -43.02 13.65 20.82
N VAL A 13 -42.54 14.87 20.58
CA VAL A 13 -41.64 15.18 19.45
C VAL A 13 -40.22 14.65 19.70
N LEU A 14 -39.74 14.61 20.95
CA LEU A 14 -38.44 14.04 21.31
C LEU A 14 -38.41 12.50 21.29
N VAL A 15 -39.53 11.83 21.62
CA VAL A 15 -39.61 10.35 21.54
C VAL A 15 -39.74 9.87 20.10
N VAL A 16 -40.34 10.66 19.20
CA VAL A 16 -40.39 10.34 17.76
C VAL A 16 -39.04 10.64 17.07
N LEU A 17 -38.27 11.64 17.53
CA LEU A 17 -36.90 11.90 17.04
C LEU A 17 -35.84 10.92 17.60
N MET A 18 -36.08 10.29 18.76
CA MET A 18 -35.21 9.21 19.27
C MET A 18 -35.56 7.81 18.71
N ALA A 19 -36.67 7.65 18.01
CA ALA A 19 -37.09 6.37 17.42
C ALA A 19 -36.77 6.25 15.92
N VAL A 20 -36.04 7.20 15.35
CA VAL A 20 -35.42 7.11 14.01
C VAL A 20 -33.90 7.05 14.17
N SER A 21 -33.40 6.30 15.16
CA SER A 21 -32.16 5.55 14.95
C SER A 21 -32.54 4.29 14.17
N LEU A 22 -32.88 4.49 12.90
CA LEU A 22 -32.72 3.39 11.94
C LEU A 22 -31.24 3.05 12.05
N ALA A 23 -30.95 1.95 12.75
CA ALA A 23 -29.77 1.17 12.43
C ALA A 23 -29.82 1.05 10.90
N LEU A 24 -28.95 1.82 10.24
CA LEU A 24 -28.62 1.53 8.86
C LEU A 24 -28.36 0.02 8.89
N PRO A 25 -29.09 -0.80 8.12
CA PRO A 25 -28.60 -2.14 7.92
C PRO A 25 -27.17 -1.92 7.44
N ALA A 26 -26.19 -2.46 8.18
CA ALA A 26 -24.88 -2.69 7.60
C ALA A 26 -25.19 -3.41 6.30
N MET A 27 -25.08 -2.70 5.17
CA MET A 27 -25.30 -3.26 3.86
C MET A 27 -24.29 -4.39 3.85
N ALA A 28 -24.77 -5.63 3.91
CA ALA A 28 -23.91 -6.79 4.01
C ALA A 28 -23.01 -6.73 2.79
N GLU A 29 -21.77 -6.30 3.00
CA GLU A 29 -20.77 -6.16 1.98
C GLU A 29 -20.59 -7.55 1.39
N LYS A 30 -20.74 -7.67 0.07
CA LYS A 30 -20.61 -8.97 -0.58
C LYS A 30 -19.15 -9.37 -0.47
N THR A 31 -18.82 -10.29 0.43
CA THR A 31 -17.44 -10.77 0.58
C THR A 31 -17.16 -11.95 -0.36
N ILE A 32 -16.07 -11.85 -1.10
CA ILE A 32 -15.44 -12.93 -1.86
C ILE A 32 -14.23 -13.41 -1.06
N THR A 33 -14.20 -14.70 -0.74
CA THR A 33 -13.06 -15.30 -0.04
C THR A 33 -12.13 -15.97 -1.04
N VAL A 34 -10.85 -15.60 -1.03
CA VAL A 34 -9.78 -16.18 -1.85
C VAL A 34 -8.79 -16.89 -0.93
N TYR A 35 -8.46 -18.14 -1.20
CA TYR A 35 -7.46 -18.88 -0.44
C TYR A 35 -6.12 -18.79 -1.19
N ALA A 36 -5.12 -18.14 -0.59
CA ALA A 36 -3.83 -17.91 -1.24
C ALA A 36 -3.15 -19.22 -1.67
N ALA A 37 -3.34 -20.31 -0.90
CA ALA A 37 -2.80 -21.64 -1.21
C ALA A 37 -3.32 -22.23 -2.54
N ASP A 38 -4.47 -21.80 -3.06
CA ASP A 38 -5.00 -22.25 -4.34
C ASP A 38 -4.32 -21.53 -5.54
N TYR A 39 -3.57 -20.45 -5.28
CA TYR A 39 -2.94 -19.58 -6.28
C TYR A 39 -1.45 -19.38 -5.97
N PRO A 40 -0.59 -20.39 -6.23
CA PRO A 40 0.85 -20.25 -6.01
C PRO A 40 1.44 -19.23 -6.99
N LEU A 41 1.96 -18.12 -6.45
CA LEU A 41 2.51 -17.03 -7.25
C LEU A 41 4.03 -16.95 -7.16
N THR A 42 4.65 -16.41 -8.21
CA THR A 42 6.04 -15.97 -8.24
C THR A 42 6.06 -14.45 -8.40
N LYS A 43 7.09 -13.79 -7.85
CA LYS A 43 7.23 -12.34 -7.94
C LYS A 43 7.23 -11.82 -9.39
N ASP A 44 7.87 -12.53 -10.32
CA ASP A 44 7.93 -12.17 -11.75
C ASP A 44 6.79 -12.77 -12.59
N GLY A 45 5.76 -13.29 -11.92
CA GLY A 45 4.61 -13.87 -12.60
C GLY A 45 3.73 -12.80 -13.26
N HIS A 46 3.06 -13.20 -14.35
CA HIS A 46 2.08 -12.38 -15.04
C HIS A 46 0.68 -12.85 -14.62
N TYR A 47 -0.05 -11.99 -13.91
CA TYR A 47 -1.35 -12.33 -13.33
C TYR A 47 -2.40 -11.31 -13.76
N GLN A 48 -3.60 -11.80 -14.07
CA GLN A 48 -4.69 -10.98 -14.61
C GLN A 48 -6.08 -11.37 -14.09
N THR A 49 -6.21 -12.53 -13.45
CA THR A 49 -7.46 -12.94 -12.82
C THR A 49 -7.67 -12.23 -11.49
N MET A 50 -8.93 -12.10 -11.06
CA MET A 50 -9.26 -11.43 -9.79
C MET A 50 -8.51 -12.08 -8.61
N GLU A 51 -8.53 -13.40 -8.53
CA GLU A 51 -7.95 -14.13 -7.41
C GLU A 51 -6.43 -14.03 -7.37
N GLU A 52 -5.75 -14.22 -8.50
CA GLU A 52 -4.28 -14.13 -8.54
C GLU A 52 -3.81 -12.70 -8.23
N VAL A 53 -4.47 -11.68 -8.79
CA VAL A 53 -4.09 -10.28 -8.55
C VAL A 53 -4.37 -9.88 -7.10
N ALA A 54 -5.48 -10.33 -6.50
CA ALA A 54 -5.76 -10.10 -5.08
C ALA A 54 -4.70 -10.74 -4.18
N VAL A 55 -4.34 -12.00 -4.43
CA VAL A 55 -3.27 -12.68 -3.68
C VAL A 55 -1.93 -11.98 -3.88
N TYR A 56 -1.61 -11.56 -5.11
CA TYR A 56 -0.36 -10.83 -5.40
C TYR A 56 -0.29 -9.51 -4.63
N LEU A 57 -1.37 -8.73 -4.62
CA LEU A 57 -1.47 -7.48 -3.86
C LEU A 57 -1.28 -7.71 -2.36
N THR A 58 -1.93 -8.74 -1.79
CA THR A 58 -1.76 -9.09 -0.37
C THR A 58 -0.32 -9.51 -0.04
N VAL A 59 0.35 -10.24 -0.93
CA VAL A 59 1.70 -10.78 -0.67
C VAL A 59 2.80 -9.73 -0.90
N PHE A 60 2.67 -8.91 -1.95
CA PHE A 60 3.75 -8.05 -2.43
C PHE A 60 3.47 -6.55 -2.28
N GLY A 61 2.25 -6.15 -1.86
CA GLY A 61 1.87 -4.76 -1.67
C GLY A 61 1.80 -3.92 -2.95
N LYS A 62 1.95 -4.55 -4.13
CA LYS A 62 1.99 -3.86 -5.44
C LYS A 62 1.34 -4.70 -6.53
N LEU A 63 1.07 -4.08 -7.68
CA LEU A 63 0.52 -4.80 -8.85
C LEU A 63 1.59 -5.73 -9.49
N PRO A 64 1.15 -6.83 -10.11
CA PRO A 64 2.01 -7.64 -10.98
C PRO A 64 2.70 -6.80 -12.08
N GLY A 65 3.88 -7.22 -12.52
CA GLY A 65 4.69 -6.47 -13.49
C GLY A 65 4.04 -6.26 -14.87
N ASN A 66 2.97 -7.00 -15.18
CA ASN A 66 2.18 -6.86 -16.41
C ASN A 66 1.09 -5.78 -16.36
N TYR A 67 1.15 -4.86 -15.40
CA TYR A 67 0.26 -3.70 -15.34
C TYR A 67 0.96 -2.40 -15.73
N ILE A 68 0.28 -1.57 -16.53
CA ILE A 68 0.76 -0.28 -16.98
C ILE A 68 -0.30 0.80 -16.71
N ARG A 69 0.12 1.98 -16.24
CA ARG A 69 -0.80 3.09 -16.05
C ARG A 69 -1.34 3.62 -17.36
N LYS A 70 -2.51 4.27 -17.30
CA LYS A 70 -3.15 4.91 -18.46
C LYS A 70 -2.22 5.90 -19.17
N ASN A 71 -1.51 6.75 -18.42
CA ASN A 71 -0.61 7.76 -19.00
C ASN A 71 0.58 7.11 -19.71
N ALA A 72 1.27 6.16 -19.07
CA ALA A 72 2.39 5.45 -19.65
C ALA A 72 1.98 4.68 -20.92
N ALA A 73 0.81 4.03 -20.91
CA ALA A 73 0.26 3.39 -22.10
C ALA A 73 -0.04 4.42 -23.21
N GLN A 74 -0.63 5.58 -22.87
CA GLN A 74 -0.89 6.66 -23.82
C GLN A 74 0.39 7.21 -24.45
N ASP A 75 1.48 7.32 -23.68
CA ASP A 75 2.79 7.75 -24.18
C ASP A 75 3.39 6.74 -25.17
N LEU A 76 3.07 5.45 -25.02
CA LEU A 76 3.39 4.40 -26.00
C LEU A 76 2.46 4.41 -27.23
N GLY A 77 1.44 5.27 -27.26
CA GLY A 77 0.48 5.40 -28.36
C GLY A 77 -0.83 4.67 -28.14
N TRP A 78 -1.14 4.24 -26.91
CA TRP A 78 -2.43 3.65 -26.59
C TRP A 78 -3.55 4.67 -26.73
N ASN A 79 -4.60 4.26 -27.45
CA ASN A 79 -5.86 4.97 -27.51
C ASN A 79 -6.99 3.99 -27.15
N ASN A 80 -7.63 4.23 -26.01
CA ASN A 80 -8.74 3.41 -25.53
C ASN A 80 -9.88 3.23 -26.57
N ARG A 81 -10.10 4.21 -27.46
CA ARG A 81 -11.13 4.10 -28.51
C ARG A 81 -10.75 3.19 -29.66
N ASP A 82 -9.45 2.95 -29.85
CA ASP A 82 -8.93 2.14 -30.94
C ASP A 82 -8.70 0.69 -30.48
N GLY A 83 -8.76 0.41 -29.17
CA GLY A 83 -8.58 -0.93 -28.62
C GLY A 83 -7.18 -1.51 -28.89
N ASN A 84 -6.17 -0.64 -28.97
CA ASN A 84 -4.83 -0.99 -29.45
C ASN A 84 -3.81 -1.21 -28.33
N LEU A 85 -4.24 -1.52 -27.09
CA LEU A 85 -3.31 -1.63 -25.96
C LEU A 85 -2.24 -2.70 -26.20
N ASP A 86 -2.65 -3.88 -26.67
CA ASP A 86 -1.73 -4.99 -26.91
C ASP A 86 -0.77 -4.73 -28.09
N GLU A 87 -1.10 -3.78 -28.98
CA GLU A 87 -0.20 -3.38 -30.07
C GLU A 87 0.97 -2.53 -29.56
N VAL A 88 0.74 -1.70 -28.55
CA VAL A 88 1.72 -0.73 -28.03
C VAL A 88 2.38 -1.16 -26.72
N ALA A 89 1.71 -2.01 -25.95
CA ALA A 89 2.18 -2.59 -24.70
C ALA A 89 1.76 -4.08 -24.63
N PRO A 90 2.41 -4.97 -25.41
CA PRO A 90 2.01 -6.37 -25.53
C PRO A 90 2.01 -7.10 -24.18
N GLY A 91 0.91 -7.80 -23.89
CA GLY A 91 0.74 -8.56 -22.65
C GLY A 91 0.47 -7.71 -21.39
N CYS A 92 0.32 -6.39 -21.53
CA CYS A 92 -0.01 -5.51 -20.42
C CYS A 92 -1.52 -5.33 -20.23
N SER A 93 -1.93 -5.10 -18.99
CA SER A 93 -3.26 -4.62 -18.59
C SER A 93 -3.17 -3.19 -18.06
N ILE A 94 -4.25 -2.40 -18.13
CA ILE A 94 -4.29 -1.08 -17.51
C ILE A 94 -4.40 -1.22 -15.98
N GLY A 95 -3.59 -0.50 -15.22
CA GLY A 95 -3.73 -0.44 -13.76
C GLY A 95 -2.66 0.40 -13.06
N GLY A 96 -2.92 0.71 -11.79
CA GLY A 96 -2.07 1.56 -10.96
C GLY A 96 -2.47 3.04 -10.98
N ASP A 97 -3.63 3.36 -11.55
CA ASP A 97 -4.18 4.73 -11.53
C ASP A 97 -5.04 4.94 -10.27
N ARG A 98 -5.04 6.17 -9.74
CA ARG A 98 -5.88 6.56 -8.60
C ARG A 98 -7.37 6.34 -8.90
N PHE A 99 -8.05 5.59 -8.03
CA PHE A 99 -9.50 5.49 -7.99
C PHE A 99 -10.08 6.58 -7.08
N GLY A 100 -11.04 7.35 -7.60
CA GLY A 100 -11.52 8.55 -6.92
C GLY A 100 -12.50 8.32 -5.76
N ASN A 101 -13.17 7.17 -5.72
CA ASN A 101 -14.30 6.88 -4.81
C ASN A 101 -15.35 8.01 -4.76
N TYR A 102 -15.68 8.65 -5.90
CA TYR A 102 -16.54 9.84 -5.94
C TYR A 102 -17.99 9.56 -5.50
N GLU A 103 -18.43 8.31 -5.69
CA GLU A 103 -19.73 7.81 -5.31
C GLU A 103 -19.79 7.37 -3.84
N GLY A 104 -18.65 7.32 -3.13
CA GLY A 104 -18.55 6.95 -1.72
C GLY A 104 -19.00 5.53 -1.43
N GLN A 105 -18.80 4.60 -2.38
CA GLN A 105 -19.21 3.20 -2.24
C GLN A 105 -18.21 2.38 -1.44
N LEU A 106 -16.94 2.80 -1.41
CA LEU A 106 -15.88 2.17 -0.62
C LEU A 106 -15.68 2.93 0.69
N PRO A 107 -15.22 2.26 1.77
CA PRO A 107 -15.06 2.89 3.07
C PRO A 107 -13.92 3.93 3.06
N ASP A 108 -14.22 5.13 3.53
CA ASP A 108 -13.21 6.19 3.68
C ASP A 108 -12.52 6.13 5.05
N ALA A 109 -11.22 6.44 5.07
CA ALA A 109 -10.45 6.66 6.29
C ALA A 109 -9.41 7.77 6.07
N LYS A 110 -8.90 8.37 7.15
CA LYS A 110 -7.82 9.37 7.06
C LYS A 110 -6.62 8.73 6.35
N ASN A 111 -6.08 9.43 5.36
CA ASN A 111 -4.95 8.98 4.53
C ASN A 111 -5.20 7.72 3.68
N ARG A 112 -6.42 7.16 3.67
CA ARG A 112 -6.75 6.07 2.75
C ARG A 112 -6.87 6.60 1.33
N LYS A 113 -6.12 5.98 0.43
CA LYS A 113 -6.14 6.19 -1.01
C LYS A 113 -6.58 4.89 -1.67
N TRP A 114 -7.25 5.03 -2.82
CA TRP A 114 -7.71 3.89 -3.60
C TRP A 114 -7.01 3.91 -4.97
N THR A 115 -6.62 2.73 -5.45
CA THR A 115 -5.96 2.50 -6.73
C THR A 115 -6.73 1.42 -7.49
N GLU A 116 -6.87 1.56 -8.81
CA GLU A 116 -7.61 0.60 -9.65
C GLU A 116 -6.71 -0.15 -10.64
N CYS A 117 -7.13 -1.37 -11.00
CA CYS A 117 -6.55 -2.12 -12.11
C CYS A 117 -7.60 -2.98 -12.86
N ASP A 118 -7.31 -3.23 -14.14
CA ASP A 118 -8.12 -4.07 -15.02
C ASP A 118 -7.95 -5.56 -14.71
N ILE A 119 -9.06 -6.30 -14.75
CA ILE A 119 -9.08 -7.75 -14.54
C ILE A 119 -9.62 -8.43 -15.79
N ASP A 120 -9.05 -9.58 -16.13
CA ASP A 120 -9.39 -10.39 -17.30
C ASP A 120 -9.40 -9.59 -18.62
N TYR A 121 -8.38 -8.77 -18.85
CA TYR A 121 -8.21 -8.09 -20.14
C TYR A 121 -7.94 -9.12 -21.25
N ASP A 122 -8.74 -9.08 -22.31
CA ASP A 122 -8.60 -9.97 -23.47
C ASP A 122 -7.92 -9.23 -24.63
N PRO A 123 -6.66 -9.52 -24.96
CA PRO A 123 -5.96 -8.87 -26.06
C PRO A 123 -6.59 -9.18 -27.43
N ALA A 124 -7.32 -10.30 -27.58
CA ALA A 124 -8.03 -10.60 -28.82
C ALA A 124 -9.28 -9.72 -29.00
N TYR A 125 -9.86 -9.23 -27.89
CA TYR A 125 -10.95 -8.26 -27.92
C TYR A 125 -10.42 -6.82 -28.06
N GLY A 126 -9.27 -6.52 -27.46
CA GLY A 126 -8.54 -5.24 -27.58
C GLY A 126 -9.10 -4.08 -26.75
N TYR A 127 -10.37 -4.15 -26.35
CA TYR A 127 -10.99 -3.14 -25.47
C TYR A 127 -10.96 -3.56 -24.00
N ARG A 128 -10.84 -2.57 -23.11
CA ARG A 128 -10.94 -2.79 -21.66
C ARG A 128 -12.32 -3.37 -21.30
N GLY A 129 -12.34 -4.42 -20.47
CA GLY A 129 -13.56 -5.02 -19.94
C GLY A 129 -14.21 -4.20 -18.82
N ALA A 130 -15.25 -4.74 -18.19
CA ALA A 130 -15.93 -4.11 -17.05
C ALA A 130 -15.29 -4.43 -15.68
N LYS A 131 -14.46 -5.48 -15.61
CA LYS A 131 -13.96 -6.03 -14.36
C LYS A 131 -12.75 -5.28 -13.82
N ARG A 132 -12.73 -4.98 -12.52
CA ARG A 132 -11.64 -4.26 -11.85
C ARG A 132 -11.41 -4.77 -10.45
N ILE A 133 -10.16 -4.68 -10.01
CA ILE A 133 -9.85 -4.57 -8.58
C ILE A 133 -9.64 -3.10 -8.25
N VAL A 134 -10.13 -2.68 -7.08
CA VAL A 134 -9.82 -1.43 -6.42
C VAL A 134 -9.21 -1.76 -5.07
N PHE A 135 -7.97 -1.37 -4.83
CA PHE A 135 -7.24 -1.70 -3.61
C PHE A 135 -6.75 -0.43 -2.91
N SER A 136 -6.64 -0.48 -1.58
CA SER A 136 -6.18 0.65 -0.79
C SER A 136 -4.73 0.51 -0.36
N ASN A 137 -4.11 1.64 -0.01
CA ASN A 137 -2.78 1.67 0.59
C ASN A 137 -2.72 1.04 2.00
N ASP A 138 -3.87 0.79 2.64
CA ASP A 138 -3.97 0.11 3.93
C ASP A 138 -4.51 -1.34 3.82
N GLY A 139 -4.40 -1.94 2.63
CA GLY A 139 -4.57 -3.39 2.44
C GLY A 139 -6.00 -3.89 2.16
N LEU A 140 -6.98 -3.01 1.98
CA LEU A 140 -8.32 -3.41 1.55
C LEU A 140 -8.33 -3.69 0.05
N ILE A 141 -9.05 -4.72 -0.38
CA ILE A 141 -9.19 -5.09 -1.79
C ILE A 141 -10.68 -5.27 -2.10
N TYR A 142 -11.15 -4.58 -3.13
CA TYR A 142 -12.52 -4.66 -3.63
C TYR A 142 -12.53 -5.05 -5.09
N TYR A 143 -13.54 -5.80 -5.49
CA TYR A 143 -13.75 -6.23 -6.87
C TYR A 143 -15.10 -5.76 -7.40
N THR A 144 -15.13 -5.34 -8.65
CA THR A 144 -16.33 -5.04 -9.43
C THR A 144 -16.26 -5.83 -10.74
N ASP A 145 -17.38 -6.43 -11.16
CA ASP A 145 -17.55 -7.04 -12.48
C ASP A 145 -18.52 -6.27 -13.38
N ASP A 146 -18.99 -5.12 -12.90
CA ASP A 146 -20.05 -4.31 -13.48
C ASP A 146 -19.63 -2.85 -13.68
N HIS A 147 -18.32 -2.60 -13.86
CA HIS A 147 -17.77 -1.29 -14.18
C HIS A 147 -18.09 -0.25 -13.09
N TYR A 148 -17.74 -0.60 -11.85
CA TYR A 148 -17.87 0.20 -10.62
C TYR A 148 -19.33 0.48 -10.19
N GLU A 149 -20.32 -0.26 -10.71
CA GLU A 149 -21.71 -0.13 -10.25
C GLU A 149 -21.90 -0.74 -8.86
N THR A 150 -21.27 -1.88 -8.59
CA THR A 150 -21.23 -2.53 -7.28
C THR A 150 -19.85 -3.07 -6.95
N PHE A 151 -19.56 -3.18 -5.65
CA PHE A 151 -18.30 -3.73 -5.15
C PHE A 151 -18.53 -4.93 -4.23
N SER A 152 -17.59 -5.86 -4.28
CA SER A 152 -17.48 -6.99 -3.36
C SER A 152 -16.12 -6.91 -2.67
N LEU A 153 -16.09 -6.96 -1.33
CA LEU A 153 -14.84 -7.06 -0.57
C LEU A 153 -14.15 -8.38 -0.91
N VAL A 154 -12.86 -8.36 -1.18
CA VAL A 154 -12.04 -9.55 -1.41
C VAL A 154 -11.18 -9.80 -0.18
N GLU A 155 -11.46 -10.89 0.52
CA GLU A 155 -10.67 -11.34 1.67
C GLU A 155 -9.73 -12.46 1.23
N VAL A 156 -8.42 -12.20 1.31
CA VAL A 156 -7.39 -13.21 1.04
C VAL A 156 -7.02 -13.91 2.34
N ILE A 157 -7.21 -15.22 2.38
CA ILE A 157 -6.85 -16.08 3.51
C ILE A 157 -5.50 -16.73 3.22
N MET A 158 -4.52 -16.43 4.07
CA MET A 158 -3.15 -16.96 3.98
C MET A 158 -2.99 -18.33 4.65
N GLU A 159 -3.89 -18.72 5.55
CA GLU A 159 -3.84 -19.99 6.27
C GLU A 159 -4.36 -21.17 5.44
N ASP A 160 -3.74 -22.34 5.62
CA ASP A 160 -4.13 -23.59 4.96
C ASP A 160 -5.56 -24.02 5.34
N LYS A 161 -6.30 -24.59 4.38
CA LYS A 161 -7.66 -25.15 4.55
C LYS A 161 -7.79 -26.24 5.64
N ALA A 162 -6.70 -26.65 6.29
CA ALA A 162 -6.64 -27.83 7.15
C ALA A 162 -7.14 -27.62 8.61
N ASP A 163 -7.17 -26.40 9.14
CA ASP A 163 -7.41 -26.20 10.58
C ASP A 163 -8.83 -25.74 10.98
N LYS A 164 -9.79 -25.70 10.04
CA LYS A 164 -11.22 -25.55 10.41
C LYS A 164 -11.86 -26.89 10.79
N LYS A 165 -11.34 -27.53 11.84
CA LYS A 165 -12.11 -28.43 12.72
C LYS A 165 -11.68 -28.22 14.17
N GLU A 166 -12.65 -27.77 14.97
CA GLU A 166 -12.61 -27.61 16.44
C GLU A 166 -11.75 -26.40 16.86
N ASP A 167 -12.24 -25.36 17.52
CA ASP A 167 -13.10 -25.39 18.69
C ASP A 167 -13.97 -24.13 18.85
N LYS A 168 -15.22 -24.35 19.29
CA LYS A 168 -15.98 -23.37 20.06
C LYS A 168 -15.51 -23.43 21.51
N LYS A 169 -14.96 -22.34 22.06
CA LYS A 169 -15.28 -21.93 23.45
C LYS A 169 -14.79 -20.55 23.88
N ASP A 170 -15.74 -19.80 24.42
CA ASP A 170 -15.72 -18.88 25.57
C ASP A 170 -14.75 -17.69 25.65
N SER A 171 -15.37 -16.52 25.49
CA SER A 171 -15.14 -15.20 26.11
C SER A 171 -14.12 -15.08 27.26
N LYS A 172 -13.31 -14.00 27.22
CA LYS A 172 -13.38 -12.90 28.21
C LYS A 172 -12.56 -11.65 27.85
N LYS A 173 -13.17 -10.53 28.24
CA LYS A 173 -12.84 -9.10 28.29
C LYS A 173 -11.54 -8.71 29.04
N GLU A 174 -11.16 -7.43 28.80
CA GLU A 174 -10.38 -6.45 29.63
C GLU A 174 -8.84 -6.49 29.47
N ASN A 175 -8.07 -5.40 29.30
CA ASN A 175 -8.19 -3.96 29.59
C ASN A 175 -7.29 -3.07 28.68
N GLU A 176 -7.63 -1.77 28.57
CA GLU A 176 -6.75 -0.63 28.21
C GLU A 176 -5.65 -0.39 29.27
N PRO A 177 -4.61 0.39 28.94
CA PRO A 177 -4.50 1.68 29.63
C PRO A 177 -4.15 2.88 28.73
N GLU A 178 -4.61 4.05 29.21
CA GLU A 178 -4.31 5.41 28.77
C GLU A 178 -2.95 5.91 29.30
N ASP A 179 -2.39 6.88 28.56
CA ASP A 179 -1.48 7.98 28.92
C ASP A 179 -0.07 7.68 29.46
N GLU A 180 0.96 8.00 28.65
CA GLU A 180 2.24 8.50 29.17
C GLU A 180 2.70 9.78 28.45
N GLU A 181 3.33 10.62 29.25
CA GLU A 181 3.63 12.03 29.12
C GLU A 181 4.78 12.37 28.15
N ILE A 182 4.58 13.48 27.45
CA ILE A 182 5.50 14.33 26.68
C ILE A 182 6.95 14.31 27.19
N ILE A 183 7.91 14.00 26.31
CA ILE A 183 9.33 14.38 26.46
C ILE A 183 9.72 15.30 25.30
N GLN A 184 10.10 16.54 25.66
CA GLN A 184 10.53 17.61 24.76
C GLN A 184 11.87 17.31 24.08
N GLY A 185 11.94 17.54 22.77
CA GLY A 185 13.20 17.58 22.03
C GLY A 185 13.11 17.83 20.53
N VAL A 186 12.15 18.63 20.05
CA VAL A 186 11.95 18.87 18.61
C VAL A 186 12.95 19.91 18.07
N ARG A 187 13.62 19.60 16.97
CA ARG A 187 14.32 20.59 16.11
C ARG A 187 13.28 21.17 15.15
N GLU A 188 13.02 22.47 15.29
CA GLU A 188 11.86 23.20 14.74
C GLU A 188 11.82 23.42 13.21
N ASP A 189 12.74 22.88 12.42
CA ASP A 189 12.87 23.29 11.01
C ASP A 189 12.92 22.09 10.04
N TYR A 190 11.88 21.26 9.98
CA TYR A 190 11.66 20.34 8.86
C TYR A 190 10.56 20.88 7.95
N GLN A 191 10.98 21.42 6.81
CA GLN A 191 10.11 22.00 5.81
C GLN A 191 9.39 20.85 5.09
N LEU A 192 8.05 20.80 5.22
CA LEU A 192 7.16 19.87 4.51
C LEU A 192 7.59 19.73 3.04
N VAL A 193 8.05 18.54 2.66
CA VAL A 193 8.23 18.17 1.26
C VAL A 193 6.84 18.24 0.61
N GLU A 194 6.71 18.95 -0.50
CA GLU A 194 5.46 19.00 -1.27
C GLU A 194 5.00 17.57 -1.61
N GLU A 195 3.68 17.37 -1.74
CA GLU A 195 3.01 16.06 -1.90
C GLU A 195 3.87 15.05 -2.67
N LEU A 196 4.42 14.05 -1.96
CA LEU A 196 5.15 12.96 -2.62
C LEU A 196 4.18 12.18 -3.51
N ASP A 197 4.58 11.98 -4.77
CA ASP A 197 3.97 11.06 -5.71
C ASP A 197 4.31 9.63 -5.29
N GLU A 198 3.32 8.74 -5.22
CA GLU A 198 3.50 7.31 -4.92
C GLU A 198 4.46 6.60 -5.91
N TYR A 199 4.78 7.26 -7.02
CA TYR A 199 5.69 6.74 -8.03
C TYR A 199 6.82 7.71 -8.36
N GLY A 200 7.05 8.69 -7.49
CA GLY A 200 8.22 9.52 -7.60
C GLY A 200 9.49 8.71 -7.39
N GLU A 201 10.50 9.02 -8.20
CA GLU A 201 11.83 8.45 -8.09
C GLU A 201 12.59 9.27 -7.04
N TYR A 202 12.52 8.83 -5.79
CA TYR A 202 13.13 9.50 -4.67
C TYR A 202 14.44 8.84 -4.30
N THR A 203 15.46 9.65 -4.05
CA THR A 203 16.76 9.16 -3.56
C THR A 203 17.35 10.05 -2.48
N THR A 204 16.79 11.24 -2.22
CA THR A 204 17.26 12.08 -1.12
C THR A 204 16.84 11.51 0.23
N VAL A 205 17.63 11.80 1.28
CA VAL A 205 17.31 11.35 2.65
C VAL A 205 15.90 11.78 3.05
N GLU A 206 15.56 13.05 2.81
CA GLU A 206 14.32 13.66 3.23
C GLU A 206 13.10 13.04 2.52
N GLU A 207 13.17 12.89 1.20
CA GLU A 207 12.06 12.33 0.42
C GLU A 207 11.84 10.85 0.73
N VAL A 208 12.92 10.06 0.79
CA VAL A 208 12.84 8.60 1.01
C VAL A 208 12.38 8.29 2.43
N ALA A 209 12.89 9.01 3.44
CA ALA A 209 12.44 8.83 4.82
C ALA A 209 10.98 9.27 5.02
N TYR A 210 10.57 10.38 4.38
CA TYR A 210 9.16 10.79 4.42
C TYR A 210 8.26 9.82 3.66
N TYR A 211 8.73 9.26 2.54
CA TYR A 211 8.02 8.23 1.80
C TYR A 211 7.85 6.96 2.64
N LEU A 212 8.92 6.47 3.28
CA LEU A 212 8.89 5.34 4.22
C LEU A 212 7.91 5.58 5.36
N PHE A 213 7.89 6.79 5.95
CA PHE A 213 6.97 7.13 7.02
C PHE A 213 5.50 7.10 6.57
N ILE A 214 5.18 7.62 5.38
CA ILE A 214 3.80 7.73 4.90
C ILE A 214 3.29 6.45 4.26
N MET A 215 4.16 5.72 3.56
CA MET A 215 3.81 4.57 2.73
C MET A 215 4.22 3.23 3.34
N GLU A 216 5.01 3.23 4.42
CA GLU A 216 5.53 2.04 5.11
C GLU A 216 6.30 1.07 4.19
N GLN A 217 6.84 1.59 3.09
CA GLN A 217 7.63 0.87 2.10
C GLN A 217 8.60 1.81 1.38
N LEU A 218 9.63 1.27 0.72
CA LEU A 218 10.54 2.07 -0.10
C LEU A 218 9.84 2.61 -1.36
N PRO A 219 10.31 3.75 -1.90
CA PRO A 219 9.95 4.19 -3.25
C PRO A 219 10.22 3.09 -4.30
N LEU A 220 9.44 3.06 -5.37
CA LEU A 220 9.48 1.96 -6.34
C LEU A 220 10.76 1.89 -7.19
N ASN A 221 11.57 2.96 -7.19
CA ASN A 221 12.89 2.97 -7.82
C ASN A 221 13.96 2.24 -6.98
N TYR A 222 13.61 1.64 -5.85
CA TYR A 222 14.52 0.79 -5.08
C TYR A 222 14.46 -0.68 -5.50
N LEU A 223 15.64 -1.28 -5.60
CA LEU A 223 15.85 -2.71 -5.85
C LEU A 223 16.68 -3.30 -4.72
N THR A 224 16.35 -4.51 -4.27
CA THR A 224 17.27 -5.27 -3.41
C THR A 224 18.57 -5.56 -4.15
N LEU A 225 19.62 -5.89 -3.41
CA LEU A 225 20.89 -6.26 -4.03
C LEU A 225 20.74 -7.49 -4.93
N GLU A 226 19.87 -8.43 -4.55
CA GLU A 226 19.57 -9.63 -5.33
C GLU A 226 18.87 -9.27 -6.66
N GLU A 227 17.81 -8.47 -6.61
CA GLU A 227 17.08 -8.02 -7.82
C GLU A 227 18.01 -7.27 -8.79
N ALA A 228 18.86 -6.37 -8.27
CA ALA A 228 19.83 -5.66 -9.07
C ALA A 228 20.82 -6.64 -9.74
N GLN A 229 21.31 -7.65 -9.00
CA GLN A 229 22.24 -8.65 -9.53
C GLN A 229 21.63 -9.51 -10.63
N GLU A 230 20.35 -9.87 -10.51
CA GLU A 230 19.61 -10.60 -11.56
C GLU A 230 19.51 -9.80 -12.86
N LEU A 231 19.41 -8.48 -12.76
CA LEU A 231 19.44 -7.55 -13.89
C LEU A 231 20.86 -7.25 -14.43
N GLY A 232 21.90 -7.85 -13.83
CA GLY A 232 23.29 -7.72 -14.26
C GLY A 232 24.10 -6.66 -13.51
N PHE A 233 23.63 -6.20 -12.35
CA PHE A 233 24.41 -5.35 -11.46
C PHE A 233 25.66 -6.08 -10.94
N SER A 234 26.76 -5.33 -10.83
CA SER A 234 27.99 -5.79 -10.21
C SER A 234 28.59 -4.69 -9.36
N ASN A 235 28.82 -4.98 -8.08
CA ASN A 235 29.52 -4.06 -7.17
C ASN A 235 30.93 -3.67 -7.66
N GLU A 236 31.60 -4.53 -8.43
CA GLU A 236 32.92 -4.21 -8.99
C GLU A 236 32.84 -3.20 -10.13
N LYS A 237 31.73 -3.20 -10.87
CA LYS A 237 31.52 -2.32 -12.02
C LYS A 237 30.78 -1.04 -11.65
N ASP A 238 30.06 -1.05 -10.53
CA ASP A 238 29.18 0.04 -10.08
C ASP A 238 28.28 0.53 -11.23
N ASN A 239 27.61 -0.42 -11.87
CA ASN A 239 26.91 -0.22 -13.15
C ASN A 239 25.39 -0.12 -13.01
N LEU A 240 24.86 0.22 -11.82
CA LEU A 240 23.41 0.24 -11.58
C LEU A 240 22.71 1.25 -12.51
N GLU A 241 23.27 2.45 -12.64
CA GLU A 241 22.72 3.49 -13.52
C GLU A 241 22.74 3.11 -15.01
N GLU A 242 23.68 2.25 -15.45
CA GLU A 242 23.71 1.77 -16.83
C GLU A 242 22.58 0.78 -17.11
N ILE A 243 22.29 -0.10 -16.14
CA ILE A 243 21.31 -1.18 -16.31
C ILE A 243 19.88 -0.74 -15.96
N MET A 244 19.73 0.16 -15.00
CA MET A 244 18.47 0.63 -14.43
C MET A 244 18.63 2.11 -14.01
N PRO A 245 18.59 3.06 -14.97
CA PRO A 245 18.72 4.48 -14.68
C PRO A 245 17.68 4.96 -13.66
N GLY A 246 18.10 5.76 -12.68
CA GLY A 246 17.22 6.31 -11.64
C GLY A 246 16.91 5.36 -10.48
N CYS A 247 17.38 4.10 -10.53
CA CYS A 247 17.22 3.15 -9.45
C CYS A 247 18.32 3.24 -8.37
N ALA A 248 17.97 2.85 -7.15
CA ALA A 248 18.87 2.76 -6.01
C ALA A 248 18.80 1.37 -5.35
N ILE A 249 19.85 1.00 -4.60
CA ILE A 249 19.85 -0.26 -3.84
C ILE A 249 19.12 -0.05 -2.50
N GLY A 250 18.21 -0.94 -2.13
CA GLY A 250 17.56 -0.91 -0.83
C GLY A 250 16.52 -2.00 -0.63
N GLY A 251 16.16 -2.22 0.63
CA GLY A 251 15.22 -3.27 1.04
C GLY A 251 15.91 -4.54 1.54
N ASP A 252 17.24 -4.59 1.50
CA ASP A 252 18.00 -5.68 2.10
C ASP A 252 17.99 -5.59 3.63
N VAL A 253 17.98 -6.74 4.30
CA VAL A 253 18.04 -6.84 5.76
C VAL A 253 19.31 -6.18 6.30
N PHE A 254 19.16 -5.32 7.29
CA PHE A 254 20.23 -4.76 8.08
C PHE A 254 20.36 -5.53 9.40
N GLU A 255 21.47 -6.22 9.60
CA GLU A 255 21.59 -7.17 10.72
C GLU A 255 21.78 -6.53 12.11
N ASN A 256 21.99 -5.21 12.19
CA ASN A 256 22.26 -4.49 13.44
C ASN A 256 23.34 -5.16 14.33
N ARG A 257 24.40 -5.71 13.70
CA ARG A 257 25.43 -6.53 14.40
C ARG A 257 26.17 -5.80 15.53
N GLU A 258 26.24 -4.47 15.43
CA GLU A 258 26.90 -3.62 16.41
C GLU A 258 25.95 -3.13 17.51
N GLU A 259 24.67 -3.51 17.44
CA GLU A 259 23.62 -3.18 18.42
C GLU A 259 23.51 -1.67 18.67
N LEU A 260 23.71 -0.87 17.61
CA LEU A 260 23.67 0.60 17.66
C LEU A 260 22.24 1.16 17.53
N LEU A 261 21.30 0.33 17.05
CA LEU A 261 19.88 0.65 16.93
C LEU A 261 19.04 -0.12 17.97
N PRO A 262 17.90 0.42 18.42
CA PRO A 262 17.08 -0.21 19.46
C PRO A 262 16.53 -1.56 19.01
N ASP A 263 16.68 -2.58 19.84
CA ASP A 263 16.19 -3.93 19.60
C ASP A 263 14.87 -4.20 20.36
N GLU A 264 13.97 -4.95 19.75
CA GLU A 264 12.68 -5.35 20.31
C GLU A 264 12.23 -6.70 19.74
N GLU A 265 11.44 -7.47 20.50
CA GLU A 265 10.96 -8.78 20.03
C GLU A 265 10.12 -8.62 18.75
N GLY A 266 10.61 -9.23 17.66
CA GLY A 266 9.97 -9.16 16.35
C GLY A 266 10.35 -7.93 15.51
N ARG A 267 11.22 -7.05 15.99
CA ARG A 267 11.76 -5.95 15.19
C ARG A 267 12.79 -6.48 14.18
N GLU A 268 12.57 -6.15 12.92
CA GLU A 268 13.49 -6.40 11.83
C GLU A 268 13.94 -5.07 11.23
N TRP A 269 15.21 -5.00 10.84
CA TRP A 269 15.80 -3.82 10.25
C TRP A 269 16.15 -4.05 8.78
N PHE A 270 15.99 -3.01 7.98
CA PHE A 270 16.30 -2.96 6.55
C PHE A 270 17.12 -1.71 6.26
N GLN A 271 17.83 -1.70 5.14
CA GLN A 271 18.63 -0.54 4.73
C GLN A 271 18.36 -0.13 3.28
N CYS A 272 18.60 1.13 2.97
CA CYS A 272 18.62 1.62 1.60
C CYS A 272 19.67 2.72 1.37
N ASP A 273 20.17 2.78 0.14
CA ASP A 273 21.04 3.82 -0.37
C ASP A 273 20.29 5.14 -0.57
N VAL A 274 20.91 6.25 -0.21
CA VAL A 274 20.35 7.60 -0.38
C VAL A 274 21.43 8.55 -0.90
N ASN A 275 21.03 9.69 -1.43
CA ASN A 275 21.87 10.71 -2.04
C ASN A 275 22.77 10.11 -3.16
N ILE A 276 22.16 9.35 -4.08
CA ILE A 276 22.87 8.75 -5.22
C ILE A 276 23.38 9.87 -6.15
N ASP A 277 24.69 9.94 -6.35
CA ASP A 277 25.33 10.95 -7.19
C ASP A 277 25.86 10.31 -8.47
N GLU A 278 25.31 10.71 -9.63
CA GLU A 278 25.65 10.15 -10.95
C GLU A 278 25.66 8.61 -10.99
N GLY A 279 24.72 7.97 -10.29
CA GLY A 279 24.60 6.51 -10.26
C GLY A 279 25.54 5.80 -9.30
N LYS A 280 26.37 6.53 -8.55
CA LYS A 280 27.36 5.94 -7.64
C LYS A 280 26.85 5.85 -6.22
N ARG A 281 27.12 4.71 -5.60
CA ARG A 281 26.76 4.44 -4.21
C ARG A 281 27.67 5.22 -3.25
N GLY A 282 27.08 6.08 -2.42
CA GLY A 282 27.78 6.85 -1.39
C GLY A 282 28.04 6.09 -0.09
N SER A 283 28.46 6.78 0.98
CA SER A 283 28.54 6.25 2.35
C SER A 283 27.22 6.32 3.12
N GLU A 284 26.26 7.07 2.60
CA GLU A 284 25.04 7.46 3.30
C GLU A 284 23.92 6.44 3.13
N ARG A 285 23.19 6.11 4.19
CA ARG A 285 22.07 5.16 4.16
C ARG A 285 20.92 5.62 5.05
N LEU A 286 19.72 5.16 4.72
CA LEU A 286 18.66 5.02 5.70
C LEU A 286 18.64 3.57 6.21
N VAL A 287 18.33 3.41 7.48
CA VAL A 287 18.03 2.14 8.13
C VAL A 287 16.66 2.27 8.76
N TYR A 288 15.73 1.40 8.40
CA TYR A 288 14.34 1.48 8.81
C TYR A 288 13.84 0.13 9.30
N SER A 289 12.92 0.14 10.26
CA SER A 289 12.37 -1.08 10.85
C SER A 289 10.99 -1.43 10.31
N ASN A 290 10.59 -2.69 10.47
CA ASN A 290 9.24 -3.16 10.18
C ASN A 290 8.14 -2.53 11.07
N ASP A 291 8.51 -1.89 12.17
CA ASP A 291 7.61 -1.18 13.09
C ASP A 291 7.72 0.35 13.00
N GLY A 292 8.32 0.88 11.94
CA GLY A 292 8.22 2.29 11.56
C GLY A 292 9.31 3.22 12.11
N LEU A 293 10.35 2.71 12.75
CA LEU A 293 11.52 3.50 13.11
C LEU A 293 12.37 3.77 11.87
N ILE A 294 12.93 4.98 11.76
CA ILE A 294 13.77 5.38 10.64
C ILE A 294 15.01 6.09 11.18
N TYR A 295 16.18 5.64 10.75
CA TYR A 295 17.47 6.20 11.12
C TYR A 295 18.27 6.53 9.86
N TYR A 296 19.00 7.63 9.91
CA TYR A 296 19.97 8.02 8.90
C TYR A 296 21.40 7.78 9.40
N THR A 297 22.26 7.24 8.55
CA THR A 297 23.71 7.14 8.79
C THR A 297 24.47 7.87 7.67
N PRO A 298 25.31 8.88 7.98
CA PRO A 298 26.14 9.57 6.99
C PRO A 298 27.44 8.82 6.66
N ASP A 299 27.82 7.83 7.47
CA ASP A 299 29.20 7.38 7.66
C ASP A 299 29.34 5.85 7.62
N LYS A 300 28.58 5.18 6.74
CA LYS A 300 28.63 3.72 6.57
C LYS A 300 28.37 2.96 7.88
N PHE A 301 27.30 3.32 8.58
CA PHE A 301 26.82 2.65 9.79
C PHE A 301 27.69 2.88 11.04
N GLU A 302 28.63 3.84 11.03
CA GLU A 302 29.42 4.18 12.23
C GLU A 302 28.57 4.97 13.24
N THR A 303 27.69 5.85 12.77
CA THR A 303 26.75 6.60 13.61
C THR A 303 25.36 6.66 12.99
N PHE A 304 24.35 6.84 13.86
CA PHE A 304 22.94 6.88 13.48
C PHE A 304 22.24 8.09 14.08
N ILE A 305 21.36 8.70 13.28
CA ILE A 305 20.51 9.82 13.66
C ILE A 305 19.07 9.36 13.44
N GLU A 306 18.27 9.31 14.51
CA GLU A 306 16.85 8.98 14.41
C GLU A 306 16.09 10.10 13.68
N LEU A 307 15.25 9.72 12.73
CA LEU A 307 14.34 10.60 12.01
C LEU A 307 12.93 10.35 12.54
N VAL A 308 12.40 11.34 13.26
CA VAL A 308 11.08 11.26 13.90
C VAL A 308 10.09 12.12 13.10
N TYR A 309 8.93 11.53 12.82
CA TYR A 309 7.83 12.17 12.12
C TYR A 309 6.56 12.11 12.99
N GLU A 310 5.78 13.20 12.99
CA GLU A 310 4.54 13.38 13.77
C GLU A 310 3.29 13.48 12.88
#